data_AF-A0A950WEX0-F1
#
_entry.id   AF-A0A950WEX0-F1
#
_cell.length_a   1.000
_cell.length_b   1.000
_cell.length_c   1.000
_cell.angle_alpha   90.00
_cell.angle_beta   90.00
_cell.angle_gamma   90.00
#
_symmetry.space_group_name_H-M   'P 1'
#
loop_
_entity.id
_entity.type
_entity.pdbx_description
1 polymer ?
#
loop_
_entity_poly.entity_id
_entity_poly.type
_entity_poly.pdbx_seq_one_letter_code
_entity_poly.pdbx_strand_id
1 'polypeptide(L)'
;MDQSKYTHSLPIDQGYFEPLLEELNEKAEHTPEYLNMLGFVLSQKFQFSGNLADLEHAIQVLEEATYLSEPLSSQWQQSLHNLGTALMEHYQHSHKPEHLDRAIHLYEQLAEHRASDAAEQQNHLLNLCTCLMFRFSRTKKIADLDRVIRTGQEIIEHSSSQSSHRLAHLSNHATALLMRHALTGKSDDQKSAIQTMALLTGEMPGDAPDRLQWVDKLCRTMLLYANQTKDPSALTDMIQVGQQLAANTPPDADYLPMMLSLIASGYMGRFALTDDEDDLQQVLQLQERALSLCQAGSFYQMQCLYNLGSTLFHVRNALAHDQNVVNRSVKLLEQAVALLPPDFHLRSTYIGTLADALQARFERTENLVDLERARELRAKLE
;
A
#
# COMPACT_ATOMS: atom_id res chain seq x y z
N MET A 1 30.18 11.61 22.70
CA MET A 1 29.88 12.61 21.65
C MET A 1 28.37 12.82 21.63
N ASP A 2 27.88 14.06 21.68
CA ASP A 2 26.45 14.36 21.81
C ASP A 2 25.73 14.13 20.46
N GLN A 3 24.97 13.03 20.37
CA GLN A 3 24.24 12.62 19.16
C GLN A 3 23.13 13.61 18.76
N SER A 4 22.72 14.50 19.67
CA SER A 4 21.67 15.51 19.41
C SER A 4 22.05 16.54 18.34
N LYS A 5 23.35 16.68 18.02
CA LYS A 5 23.81 17.53 16.91
C LYS A 5 23.59 16.93 15.51
N TYR A 6 23.34 15.63 15.41
CA TYR A 6 23.21 14.91 14.14
C TYR A 6 21.76 14.50 13.83
N THR A 7 20.80 14.82 14.72
CA THR A 7 19.38 14.45 14.61
C THR A 7 18.45 15.62 14.23
N HIS A 8 18.97 16.84 14.03
CA HIS A 8 18.16 17.99 13.65
C HIS A 8 18.30 18.37 12.17
N SER A 9 17.19 18.18 11.45
CA SER A 9 16.64 18.86 10.25
C SER A 9 17.43 20.00 9.56
N LEU A 10 18.71 19.83 9.25
CA LEU A 10 19.38 20.61 8.20
C LEU A 10 19.23 19.87 6.86
N PRO A 11 19.16 20.58 5.72
CA PRO A 11 19.08 19.91 4.42
C PRO A 11 20.40 19.20 4.17
N ILE A 12 20.38 17.88 4.33
CA ILE A 12 21.50 17.00 4.04
C ILE A 12 21.63 16.95 2.51
N ASP A 13 22.71 17.51 1.96
CA ASP A 13 23.06 17.42 0.53
C ASP A 13 24.42 16.71 0.35
N GLN A 14 24.82 16.45 -0.89
CA GLN A 14 26.09 15.75 -1.18
C GLN A 14 27.32 16.48 -0.57
N GLY A 15 27.27 17.81 -0.42
CA GLY A 15 28.36 18.61 0.15
C GLY A 15 28.46 18.55 1.67
N TYR A 16 27.45 18.00 2.36
CA TYR A 16 27.44 17.82 3.81
C TYR A 16 28.31 16.64 4.28
N PHE A 17 28.45 15.61 3.45
CA PHE A 17 29.10 14.36 3.86
C PHE A 17 30.62 14.39 3.79
N GLU A 18 31.21 15.12 2.83
CA GLU A 18 32.66 15.15 2.65
C GLU A 18 33.40 15.74 3.86
N PRO A 19 33.02 16.92 4.42
CA PRO A 19 33.67 17.47 5.60
C PRO A 19 33.45 16.61 6.85
N LEU A 20 32.28 15.97 6.95
CA LEU A 20 31.94 15.08 8.06
C LEU A 20 32.78 13.80 8.02
N LEU A 21 32.97 13.22 6.84
CA LEU A 21 33.82 12.04 6.64
C LEU A 21 35.30 12.38 6.80
N GLU A 22 35.74 13.59 6.43
CA GLU A 22 37.09 14.08 6.72
C GLU A 22 37.32 14.25 8.23
N GLU A 23 36.41 14.91 8.95
CA GLU A 23 36.51 15.07 10.42
C GLU A 23 36.49 13.71 11.13
N LEU A 24 35.67 12.78 10.63
CA LEU A 24 35.65 11.43 11.14
C LEU A 24 37.02 10.76 10.87
N ASN A 25 37.48 10.72 9.62
CA ASN A 25 38.74 10.06 9.25
C ASN A 25 40.00 10.67 9.91
N GLU A 26 39.99 11.95 10.29
CA GLU A 26 41.10 12.60 11.02
C GLU A 26 41.19 12.17 12.49
N LYS A 27 40.09 11.74 13.11
CA LYS A 27 40.09 11.18 14.47
C LYS A 27 40.59 9.73 14.40
N ALA A 28 41.90 9.56 14.57
CA ALA A 28 42.63 8.27 14.50
C ALA A 28 42.25 7.20 15.57
N GLU A 29 41.10 7.31 16.22
CA GLU A 29 40.63 6.35 17.21
C GLU A 29 39.62 5.39 16.56
N HIS A 30 40.05 4.17 16.26
CA HIS A 30 39.21 3.05 15.82
C HIS A 30 38.36 2.51 16.99
N THR A 31 37.60 3.37 17.67
CA THR A 31 36.65 2.92 18.70
C THR A 31 35.39 2.37 18.06
N PRO A 32 34.69 1.42 18.70
CA PRO A 32 33.44 0.89 18.17
C PRO A 32 32.38 1.96 17.91
N GLU A 33 32.29 2.98 18.76
CA GLU A 33 31.36 4.12 18.62
C GLU A 33 31.66 4.93 17.36
N TYR A 34 32.96 5.18 17.10
CA TYR A 34 33.43 5.94 15.94
C TYR A 34 33.14 5.16 14.65
N LEU A 35 33.52 3.89 14.59
CA LEU A 35 33.32 3.04 13.42
C LEU A 35 31.82 2.86 13.10
N ASN A 36 30.99 2.75 14.12
CA ASN A 36 29.54 2.69 13.97
C ASN A 36 28.97 4.00 13.38
N MET A 37 29.45 5.16 13.84
CA MET A 37 29.05 6.45 13.30
C MET A 37 29.50 6.62 11.85
N LEU A 38 30.74 6.24 11.52
CA LEU A 38 31.27 6.25 10.16
C LEU A 38 30.42 5.38 9.23
N GLY A 39 30.10 4.15 9.65
CA GLY A 39 29.25 3.24 8.88
C GLY A 39 27.85 3.78 8.63
N PHE A 40 27.24 4.42 9.64
CA PHE A 40 25.96 5.10 9.49
C PHE A 40 26.03 6.24 8.45
N VAL A 41 27.04 7.11 8.55
CA VAL A 41 27.22 8.24 7.62
C VAL A 41 27.47 7.76 6.19
N LEU A 42 28.25 6.71 6.00
CA LEU A 42 28.49 6.10 4.68
C LEU A 42 27.20 5.51 4.08
N SER A 43 26.36 4.87 4.89
CA SER A 43 25.05 4.36 4.45
C SER A 43 24.13 5.52 4.05
N GLN A 44 24.12 6.61 4.82
CA GLN A 44 23.37 7.82 4.45
C GLN A 44 23.90 8.44 3.16
N LYS A 45 25.21 8.54 2.97
CA LYS A 45 25.82 9.05 1.73
C LYS A 45 25.39 8.25 0.52
N PHE A 46 25.32 6.92 0.63
CA PHE A 46 24.81 6.06 -0.44
C PHE A 46 23.39 6.44 -0.87
N GLN A 47 22.48 6.78 0.05
CA GLN A 47 21.11 7.19 -0.29
C GLN A 47 21.08 8.42 -1.22
N PHE A 48 22.12 9.27 -1.19
CA PHE A 48 22.25 10.44 -2.06
C PHE A 48 23.12 10.20 -3.30
N SER A 49 24.12 9.32 -3.22
CA SER A 49 25.08 9.08 -4.30
C SER A 49 24.66 7.93 -5.22
N GLY A 50 23.93 6.94 -4.70
CA GLY A 50 23.68 5.64 -5.33
C GLY A 50 24.94 4.79 -5.51
N ASN A 51 26.09 5.20 -4.96
CA ASN A 51 27.36 4.53 -5.16
C ASN A 51 27.50 3.34 -4.21
N LEU A 52 27.33 2.12 -4.72
CA LEU A 52 27.43 0.88 -3.93
C LEU A 52 28.75 0.74 -3.15
N ALA A 53 29.84 1.37 -3.58
CA ALA A 53 31.10 1.35 -2.84
C ALA A 53 30.98 2.02 -1.46
N ASP A 54 30.10 3.02 -1.30
CA ASP A 54 29.83 3.66 -0.01
C ASP A 54 29.16 2.65 0.95
N LEU A 55 28.22 1.83 0.47
CA LEU A 55 27.61 0.75 1.26
C LEU A 55 28.58 -0.38 1.57
N GLU A 56 29.41 -0.78 0.61
CA GLU A 56 30.42 -1.82 0.86
C GLU A 56 31.41 -1.37 1.94
N HIS A 57 31.81 -0.10 1.94
CA HIS A 57 32.64 0.47 2.98
C HIS A 57 31.89 0.57 4.33
N ALA A 58 30.61 0.99 4.31
CA ALA A 58 29.77 1.02 5.51
C ALA A 58 29.70 -0.35 6.18
N ILE A 59 29.49 -1.41 5.40
CA ILE A 59 29.44 -2.80 5.89
C ILE A 59 30.77 -3.18 6.55
N GLN A 60 31.91 -2.86 5.93
CA GLN A 60 33.24 -3.19 6.49
C GLN A 60 33.48 -2.53 7.84
N VAL A 61 33.23 -1.22 7.96
CA VAL A 61 33.48 -0.50 9.23
C VAL A 61 32.47 -0.91 10.31
N LEU A 62 31.24 -1.27 9.95
CA LEU A 62 30.24 -1.79 10.89
C LEU A 62 30.58 -3.19 11.38
N GLU A 63 31.14 -4.06 10.52
CA GLU A 63 31.68 -5.36 10.93
C GLU A 63 32.82 -5.19 11.94
N GLU A 64 33.73 -4.24 11.71
CA GLU A 64 34.82 -3.92 12.63
C GLU A 64 34.27 -3.35 13.96
N ALA A 65 33.30 -2.43 13.90
CA ALA A 65 32.63 -1.90 15.10
C ALA A 65 31.99 -3.01 15.94
N THR A 66 31.28 -3.94 15.30
CA THR A 66 30.69 -5.10 15.98
C THR A 66 31.74 -6.01 16.59
N TYR A 67 32.86 -6.24 15.90
CA TYR A 67 33.96 -7.09 16.40
C TYR A 67 34.66 -6.50 17.62
N LEU A 68 34.87 -5.17 17.64
CA LEU A 68 35.54 -4.47 18.73
C LEU A 68 34.62 -4.18 19.94
N SER A 69 33.30 -4.28 19.75
CA SER A 69 32.33 -4.07 20.83
C SER A 69 32.24 -5.28 21.77
N GLU A 70 32.04 -5.03 23.06
CA GLU A 70 31.71 -6.11 24.01
C GLU A 70 30.37 -6.75 23.63
N PRO A 71 30.28 -8.09 23.49
CA PRO A 71 29.04 -8.77 23.13
C PRO A 71 27.88 -8.37 24.05
N LEU A 72 26.71 -8.14 23.45
CA LEU A 72 25.47 -7.71 24.12
C LEU A 72 25.50 -6.29 24.74
N SER A 73 26.60 -5.55 24.64
CA SER A 73 26.60 -4.13 25.00
C SER A 73 25.68 -3.32 24.10
N SER A 74 25.25 -2.13 24.55
CA SER A 74 24.44 -1.22 23.74
C SER A 74 25.13 -0.86 22.41
N GLN A 75 26.45 -0.65 22.45
CA GLN A 75 27.24 -0.35 21.26
C GLN A 75 27.28 -1.53 20.27
N TRP A 76 27.39 -2.76 20.79
CA TRP A 76 27.29 -3.97 19.97
C TRP A 76 25.92 -4.07 19.29
N GLN A 77 24.84 -3.87 20.04
CA GLN A 77 23.46 -3.92 19.51
C GLN A 77 23.22 -2.86 18.41
N GLN A 78 23.67 -1.62 18.64
CA GLN A 78 23.57 -0.54 17.65
C GLN A 78 24.38 -0.86 16.38
N SER A 79 25.60 -1.39 16.54
CA SER A 79 26.46 -1.75 15.40
C SER A 79 25.85 -2.89 14.59
N LEU A 80 25.27 -3.91 15.23
CA LEU A 80 24.53 -4.97 14.53
C LEU A 80 23.30 -4.45 13.80
N HIS A 81 22.55 -3.53 14.43
CA HIS A 81 21.35 -2.96 13.83
C HIS A 81 21.71 -2.21 12.54
N ASN A 82 22.72 -1.34 12.61
CA ASN A 82 23.21 -0.57 11.47
C ASN A 82 23.79 -1.48 10.38
N LEU A 83 24.55 -2.52 10.76
CA LEU A 83 25.07 -3.51 9.82
C LEU A 83 23.94 -4.25 9.10
N GLY A 84 22.91 -4.68 9.84
CA GLY A 84 21.72 -5.31 9.27
C GLY A 84 21.01 -4.41 8.26
N THR A 85 20.89 -3.12 8.57
CA THR A 85 20.26 -2.12 7.69
C THR A 85 21.07 -1.92 6.41
N ALA A 86 22.39 -1.74 6.52
CA ALA A 86 23.28 -1.58 5.37
C ALA A 86 23.30 -2.83 4.47
N LEU A 87 23.28 -4.04 5.06
CA LEU A 87 23.17 -5.30 4.32
C LEU A 87 21.83 -5.43 3.58
N MET A 88 20.72 -5.01 4.21
CA MET A 88 19.40 -5.00 3.57
C MET A 88 19.36 -4.02 2.40
N GLU A 89 19.87 -2.79 2.59
CA GLU A 89 19.93 -1.76 1.55
C GLU A 89 20.82 -2.19 0.38
N HIS A 90 21.96 -2.81 0.68
CA HIS A 90 22.83 -3.39 -0.34
C HIS A 90 22.13 -4.53 -1.10
N TYR A 91 21.36 -5.40 -0.43
CA TYR A 91 20.57 -6.43 -1.12
C TYR A 91 19.52 -5.83 -2.06
N GLN A 92 18.82 -4.77 -1.67
CA GLN A 92 17.79 -4.15 -2.50
C GLN A 92 18.33 -3.64 -3.83
N HIS A 93 19.59 -3.19 -3.87
CA HIS A 93 20.23 -2.66 -5.08
C HIS A 93 21.05 -3.70 -5.86
N SER A 94 21.75 -4.59 -5.17
CA SER A 94 22.64 -5.57 -5.80
C SER A 94 21.97 -6.92 -6.08
N HIS A 95 20.83 -7.21 -5.43
CA HIS A 95 20.15 -8.50 -5.41
C HIS A 95 21.00 -9.69 -4.95
N LYS A 96 22.16 -9.45 -4.29
CA LYS A 96 23.05 -10.48 -3.73
C LYS A 96 22.39 -11.15 -2.51
N PRO A 97 21.92 -12.40 -2.62
CA PRO A 97 21.09 -13.03 -1.59
C PRO A 97 21.80 -13.21 -0.25
N GLU A 98 23.13 -13.31 -0.26
CA GLU A 98 23.98 -13.51 0.91
C GLU A 98 23.85 -12.35 1.91
N HIS A 99 23.74 -11.11 1.42
CA HIS A 99 23.57 -9.95 2.31
C HIS A 99 22.21 -9.98 3.01
N LEU A 100 21.15 -10.42 2.33
CA LEU A 100 19.83 -10.58 2.96
C LEU A 100 19.86 -11.68 4.03
N ASP A 101 20.45 -12.84 3.73
CA ASP A 101 20.51 -13.94 4.69
C ASP A 101 21.38 -13.57 5.91
N ARG A 102 22.45 -12.78 5.72
CA ARG A 102 23.22 -12.18 6.81
C ARG A 102 22.41 -11.18 7.63
N ALA A 103 21.66 -10.28 7.00
CA ALA A 103 20.81 -9.32 7.71
C ALA A 103 19.76 -10.01 8.58
N ILE A 104 19.12 -11.08 8.06
CA ILE A 104 18.18 -11.91 8.83
C ILE A 104 18.87 -12.48 10.07
N HIS A 105 20.06 -13.05 9.91
CA HIS A 105 20.80 -13.62 11.04
C HIS A 105 21.12 -12.59 12.12
N LEU A 106 21.53 -11.37 11.74
CA LEU A 106 21.81 -10.30 12.69
C LEU A 106 20.55 -9.83 13.43
N TYR A 107 19.43 -9.66 12.73
CA TYR A 107 18.18 -9.28 13.39
C TYR A 107 17.56 -10.41 14.24
N GLU A 108 17.84 -11.67 13.92
CA GLU A 108 17.51 -12.80 14.80
C GLU A 108 18.29 -12.72 16.13
N GLN A 109 19.60 -12.48 16.06
CA GLN A 109 20.43 -12.28 17.27
C GLN A 109 19.93 -11.10 18.12
N LEU A 110 19.59 -9.98 17.48
CA LEU A 110 19.01 -8.81 18.16
C LEU A 110 17.64 -9.12 18.77
N ALA A 111 16.81 -9.93 18.11
CA ALA A 111 15.50 -10.30 18.62
C ALA A 111 15.56 -11.27 19.81
N GLU A 112 16.55 -12.16 19.84
CA GLU A 112 16.79 -13.08 20.97
C GLU A 112 17.22 -12.35 22.24
N HIS A 113 17.99 -11.27 22.09
CA HIS A 113 18.37 -10.42 23.19
C HIS A 113 17.23 -9.46 23.52
N ARG A 114 16.48 -9.72 24.60
CA ARG A 114 15.44 -8.78 25.07
C ARG A 114 16.05 -7.43 25.40
N ALA A 115 15.84 -6.44 24.53
CA ALA A 115 16.22 -5.07 24.80
C ALA A 115 15.52 -4.59 26.09
N SER A 116 16.19 -3.72 26.85
CA SER A 116 15.57 -3.07 28.01
C SER A 116 14.45 -2.11 27.59
N ASP A 117 14.50 -1.61 26.36
CA ASP A 117 13.49 -0.77 25.75
C ASP A 117 12.60 -1.57 24.78
N ALA A 118 11.29 -1.50 25.00
CA ALA A 118 10.30 -2.12 24.14
C ALA A 118 10.26 -1.52 22.71
N ALA A 119 10.60 -0.25 22.55
CA ALA A 119 10.61 0.41 21.25
C ALA A 119 11.76 -0.11 20.36
N GLU A 120 12.96 -0.27 20.93
CA GLU A 120 14.12 -0.85 20.23
C GLU A 120 13.85 -2.29 19.80
N GLN A 121 13.29 -3.11 20.70
CA GLN A 121 12.88 -4.48 20.38
C GLN A 121 11.90 -4.52 19.21
N GLN A 122 10.90 -3.63 19.20
CA GLN A 122 9.93 -3.56 18.11
C GLN A 122 10.58 -3.14 16.79
N ASN A 123 11.57 -2.25 16.80
CA ASN A 123 12.30 -1.85 15.61
C ASN A 123 13.13 -3.03 15.03
N HIS A 124 13.79 -3.81 15.88
CA HIS A 124 14.53 -5.00 15.45
C HIS A 124 13.61 -6.04 14.81
N LEU A 125 12.46 -6.30 15.43
CA LEU A 125 11.44 -7.21 14.89
C LEU A 125 10.86 -6.69 13.56
N LEU A 126 10.73 -5.38 13.39
CA LEU A 126 10.22 -4.77 12.17
C LEU A 126 11.15 -5.06 10.99
N ASN A 127 12.45 -4.82 11.19
CA ASN A 127 13.46 -5.06 10.15
C ASN A 127 13.63 -6.55 9.85
N LEU A 128 13.54 -7.42 10.88
CA LEU A 128 13.49 -8.87 10.68
C LEU A 128 12.31 -9.27 9.79
N CYS A 129 11.12 -8.76 10.08
CA CYS A 129 9.92 -9.06 9.28
C CYS A 129 10.08 -8.62 7.82
N THR A 130 10.61 -7.42 7.59
CA THR A 130 10.90 -6.90 6.24
C THR A 130 11.89 -7.81 5.50
N CYS A 131 12.98 -8.23 6.15
CA CYS A 131 13.96 -9.13 5.54
C CYS A 131 13.34 -10.50 5.20
N LEU A 132 12.51 -11.05 6.08
CA LEU A 132 11.80 -12.31 5.85
C LEU A 132 10.83 -12.20 4.65
N MET A 133 10.13 -11.07 4.50
CA MET A 133 9.27 -10.82 3.34
C MET A 133 10.05 -10.72 2.03
N PHE A 134 11.24 -10.10 2.04
CA PHE A 134 12.13 -10.10 0.88
C PHE A 134 12.62 -11.51 0.54
N ARG A 135 13.00 -12.31 1.54
CA ARG A 135 13.44 -13.69 1.33
C ARG A 135 12.31 -14.57 0.83
N PHE A 136 11.10 -14.39 1.34
CA PHE A 136 9.90 -15.04 0.80
C PHE A 136 9.68 -14.66 -0.66
N SER A 137 9.78 -13.38 -1.02
CA SER A 137 9.55 -12.92 -2.39
C SER A 137 10.44 -13.65 -3.41
N ARG A 138 11.69 -13.95 -3.01
CA ARG A 138 12.68 -14.71 -3.77
C ARG A 138 12.46 -16.23 -3.73
N THR A 139 12.26 -16.78 -2.54
CA THR A 139 12.34 -18.24 -2.30
C THR A 139 10.98 -18.94 -2.24
N LYS A 140 9.90 -18.18 -2.07
CA LYS A 140 8.52 -18.65 -1.83
C LYS A 140 8.36 -19.59 -0.63
N LYS A 141 9.32 -19.59 0.31
CA LYS A 141 9.26 -20.38 1.54
C LYS A 141 8.24 -19.81 2.51
N ILE A 142 7.09 -20.46 2.63
CA ILE A 142 5.96 -20.03 3.49
C ILE A 142 6.37 -19.81 4.95
N ALA A 143 7.35 -20.58 5.45
CA ALA A 143 7.86 -20.44 6.82
C ALA A 143 8.32 -19.00 7.16
N ASP A 144 8.79 -18.24 6.18
CA ASP A 144 9.17 -16.83 6.38
C ASP A 144 7.93 -15.97 6.65
N LEU A 145 6.83 -16.18 5.92
CA LEU A 145 5.57 -15.48 6.16
C LEU A 145 4.94 -15.91 7.49
N ASP A 146 5.01 -17.19 7.84
CA ASP A 146 4.48 -17.70 9.12
C ASP A 146 5.15 -17.03 10.33
N ARG A 147 6.42 -16.63 10.20
CA ARG A 147 7.14 -15.86 11.22
C ARG A 147 6.63 -14.42 11.28
N VAL A 148 6.53 -13.73 10.14
CA VAL A 148 6.02 -12.34 10.08
C VAL A 148 4.61 -12.24 10.66
N ILE A 149 3.75 -13.22 10.33
CA ILE A 149 2.37 -13.27 10.81
C ILE A 149 2.33 -13.47 12.33
N ARG A 150 3.12 -14.38 12.90
CA ARG A 150 3.20 -14.55 14.36
C ARG A 150 3.65 -13.28 15.07
N THR A 151 4.71 -12.63 14.58
CA THR A 151 5.20 -11.37 15.16
C THR A 151 4.15 -10.27 15.12
N GLY A 152 3.42 -10.12 14.00
CA GLY A 152 2.35 -9.13 13.93
C GLY A 152 1.15 -9.45 14.85
N GLN A 153 0.82 -10.73 15.06
CA GLN A 153 -0.21 -11.15 16.03
C GLN A 153 0.19 -10.77 17.47
N GLU A 154 1.43 -11.07 17.86
CA GLU A 154 1.95 -10.70 19.19
C GLU A 154 1.88 -9.17 19.43
N ILE A 155 2.14 -8.38 18.39
CA ILE A 155 2.05 -6.92 18.48
C ILE A 155 0.61 -6.43 18.62
N ILE A 156 -0.33 -7.04 17.89
CA ILE A 156 -1.76 -6.76 18.02
C ILE A 156 -2.23 -7.06 19.45
N GLU A 157 -1.78 -8.17 20.05
CA GLU A 157 -2.21 -8.63 21.37
C GLU A 157 -1.56 -7.88 22.54
N HIS A 158 -0.32 -7.40 22.39
CA HIS A 158 0.48 -6.93 23.53
C HIS A 158 0.95 -5.47 23.46
N SER A 159 0.85 -4.79 22.30
CA SER A 159 1.32 -3.41 22.18
C SER A 159 0.18 -2.40 22.38
N SER A 160 0.44 -1.35 23.16
CA SER A 160 -0.46 -0.18 23.21
C SER A 160 -0.53 0.51 21.84
N SER A 161 -1.68 1.11 21.53
CA SER A 161 -1.97 1.78 20.25
C SER A 161 -1.10 3.01 19.93
N GLN A 162 -0.12 3.34 20.78
CA GLN A 162 0.70 4.56 20.69
C GLN A 162 2.16 4.30 20.29
N SER A 163 2.56 3.06 19.99
CA SER A 163 3.93 2.80 19.50
C SER A 163 4.12 3.33 18.06
N SER A 164 5.20 4.08 17.84
CA SER A 164 5.63 4.60 16.53
C SER A 164 5.81 3.51 15.47
N HIS A 165 6.13 2.29 15.87
CA HIS A 165 6.38 1.16 14.96
C HIS A 165 5.16 0.26 14.75
N ARG A 166 4.07 0.45 15.51
CA ARG A 166 2.87 -0.42 15.45
C ARG A 166 2.25 -0.45 14.05
N LEU A 167 2.08 0.71 13.42
CA LEU A 167 1.47 0.80 12.07
C LEU A 167 2.30 0.06 11.01
N ALA A 168 3.63 0.11 11.12
CA ALA A 168 4.53 -0.59 10.21
C ALA A 168 4.45 -2.11 10.40
N HIS A 169 4.31 -2.58 11.64
CA HIS A 169 4.08 -4.00 11.94
C HIS A 169 2.73 -4.51 11.43
N LEU A 170 1.65 -3.75 11.60
CA LEU A 170 0.34 -4.07 11.03
C LEU A 170 0.40 -4.13 9.49
N SER A 171 1.14 -3.22 8.88
CA SER A 171 1.38 -3.18 7.42
C SER A 171 2.09 -4.46 6.92
N ASN A 172 3.15 -4.87 7.60
CA ASN A 172 3.89 -6.10 7.29
C ASN A 172 3.03 -7.35 7.52
N HIS A 173 2.29 -7.39 8.64
CA HIS A 173 1.36 -8.48 8.96
C HIS A 173 0.28 -8.66 7.90
N ALA A 174 -0.43 -7.58 7.53
CA ALA A 174 -1.45 -7.60 6.49
C ALA A 174 -0.87 -8.06 5.13
N THR A 175 0.32 -7.56 4.77
CA THR A 175 0.96 -7.95 3.52
C THR A 175 1.39 -9.42 3.52
N ALA A 176 1.95 -9.91 4.63
CA ALA A 176 2.33 -11.32 4.75
C ALA A 176 1.13 -12.26 4.65
N LEU A 177 0.00 -11.90 5.27
CA LEU A 177 -1.25 -12.66 5.14
C LEU A 177 -1.74 -12.71 3.68
N LEU A 178 -1.74 -11.58 2.97
CA LEU A 178 -2.13 -11.55 1.56
C LEU A 178 -1.18 -12.36 0.67
N MET A 179 0.12 -12.30 0.94
CA MET A 179 1.12 -13.10 0.22
C MET A 179 0.92 -14.60 0.47
N ARG A 180 0.63 -15.01 1.71
CA ARG A 180 0.36 -16.41 2.05
C ARG A 180 -0.94 -16.89 1.41
N HIS A 181 -2.00 -16.08 1.49
CA HIS A 181 -3.28 -16.33 0.81
C HIS A 181 -3.07 -16.53 -0.70
N ALA A 182 -2.35 -15.63 -1.37
CA ALA A 182 -2.11 -15.71 -2.81
C ALA A 182 -1.39 -17.00 -3.22
N LEU A 183 -0.54 -17.55 -2.35
CA LEU A 183 0.20 -18.78 -2.61
C LEU A 183 -0.59 -20.05 -2.25
N THR A 184 -1.38 -20.03 -1.17
CA THR A 184 -2.03 -21.24 -0.63
C THR A 184 -3.54 -21.30 -0.86
N GLY A 185 -4.17 -20.21 -1.29
CA GLY A 185 -5.63 -20.08 -1.40
C GLY A 185 -6.37 -20.12 -0.06
N LYS A 186 -5.69 -19.91 1.07
CA LYS A 186 -6.32 -19.99 2.40
C LYS A 186 -7.22 -18.77 2.62
N SER A 187 -8.53 -18.98 2.67
CA SER A 187 -9.52 -17.93 2.88
C SER A 187 -9.37 -17.22 4.24
N ASP A 188 -8.94 -17.96 5.27
CA ASP A 188 -8.73 -17.41 6.62
C ASP A 188 -7.66 -16.30 6.62
N ASP A 189 -6.59 -16.48 5.82
CA ASP A 189 -5.52 -15.48 5.72
C ASP A 189 -6.03 -14.18 5.12
N GLN A 190 -6.89 -14.25 4.09
CA GLN A 190 -7.50 -13.07 3.49
C GLN A 190 -8.44 -12.36 4.47
N LYS A 191 -9.23 -13.11 5.25
CA LYS A 191 -10.11 -12.56 6.28
C LYS A 191 -9.30 -11.87 7.39
N SER A 192 -8.24 -12.50 7.87
CA SER A 192 -7.34 -11.88 8.84
C SER A 192 -6.64 -10.65 8.25
N ALA A 193 -6.29 -10.64 6.96
CA ALA A 193 -5.68 -9.49 6.32
C ALA A 193 -6.65 -8.29 6.28
N ILE A 194 -7.91 -8.54 5.96
CA ILE A 194 -8.99 -7.54 6.01
C ILE A 194 -9.09 -6.94 7.42
N GLN A 195 -9.10 -7.77 8.46
CA GLN A 195 -9.16 -7.29 9.85
C GLN A 195 -7.93 -6.45 10.22
N THR A 196 -6.72 -6.88 9.86
CA THR A 196 -5.49 -6.12 10.12
C THR A 196 -5.47 -4.78 9.37
N MET A 197 -5.91 -4.75 8.10
CA MET A 197 -5.97 -3.52 7.31
C MET A 197 -7.04 -2.55 7.83
N ALA A 198 -8.18 -3.05 8.31
CA ALA A 198 -9.20 -2.22 8.95
C ALA A 198 -8.66 -1.59 10.25
N LEU A 199 -7.95 -2.36 11.07
CA LEU A 199 -7.28 -1.84 12.27
C LEU A 199 -6.23 -0.77 11.90
N LEU A 200 -5.35 -1.07 10.93
CA LEU A 200 -4.31 -0.16 10.45
C LEU A 200 -4.87 1.18 9.97
N THR A 201 -5.88 1.15 9.09
CA THR A 201 -6.50 2.37 8.55
C THR A 201 -7.30 3.16 9.58
N GLY A 202 -7.79 2.50 10.64
CA GLY A 202 -8.44 3.15 11.79
C GLY A 202 -7.46 3.84 12.74
N GLU A 203 -6.24 3.32 12.89
CA GLU A 203 -5.18 3.90 13.74
C GLU A 203 -4.37 5.00 13.03
N MET A 204 -4.35 5.02 11.69
CA MET A 204 -3.63 6.04 10.90
C MET A 204 -4.24 7.44 11.04
N PRO A 205 -3.42 8.51 11.13
CA PRO A 205 -3.89 9.89 10.98
C PRO A 205 -4.70 10.09 9.69
N GLY A 206 -5.69 10.99 9.72
CA GLY A 206 -6.57 11.26 8.57
C GLY A 206 -5.82 11.70 7.33
N ASP A 207 -4.81 12.54 7.49
CA ASP A 207 -4.01 13.17 6.46
C ASP A 207 -2.79 12.33 6.00
N ALA A 208 -2.60 11.13 6.56
CA ALA A 208 -1.48 10.28 6.19
C ALA A 208 -1.60 9.82 4.72
N PRO A 209 -0.64 10.14 3.83
CA PRO A 209 -0.71 9.77 2.41
C PRO A 209 -0.88 8.26 2.18
N ASP A 210 -0.26 7.45 3.05
CA ASP A 210 -0.31 5.99 2.97
C ASP A 210 -1.66 5.40 3.39
N ARG A 211 -2.47 6.15 4.16
CA ARG A 211 -3.79 5.70 4.59
C ARG A 211 -4.67 5.40 3.40
N LEU A 212 -4.62 6.23 2.36
CA LEU A 212 -5.40 6.03 1.15
C LEU A 212 -5.07 4.72 0.44
N GLN A 213 -3.77 4.40 0.32
CA GLN A 213 -3.31 3.17 -0.31
C GLN A 213 -3.81 1.94 0.45
N TRP A 214 -3.79 2.00 1.78
CA TRP A 214 -4.30 0.93 2.63
C TRP A 214 -5.82 0.79 2.58
N VAL A 215 -6.56 1.90 2.50
CA VAL A 215 -8.02 1.88 2.32
C VAL A 215 -8.40 1.28 0.97
N ASP A 216 -7.76 1.69 -0.14
CA ASP A 216 -8.01 1.08 -1.45
C ASP A 216 -7.70 -0.42 -1.44
N LYS A 217 -6.56 -0.81 -0.86
CA LYS A 217 -6.15 -2.23 -0.74
C LYS A 217 -7.13 -3.04 0.12
N LEU A 218 -7.62 -2.48 1.22
CA LEU A 218 -8.65 -3.08 2.07
C LEU A 218 -9.94 -3.31 1.27
N CYS A 219 -10.48 -2.27 0.64
CA CYS A 219 -11.72 -2.34 -0.11
C CYS A 219 -11.64 -3.34 -1.27
N ARG A 220 -10.56 -3.34 -2.05
CA ARG A 220 -10.34 -4.33 -3.12
C ARG A 220 -10.28 -5.76 -2.60
N THR A 221 -9.61 -5.97 -1.46
CA THR A 221 -9.51 -7.29 -0.83
C THR A 221 -10.88 -7.77 -0.34
N MET A 222 -11.70 -6.88 0.23
CA MET A 222 -13.06 -7.20 0.67
C MET A 222 -14.00 -7.50 -0.50
N LEU A 223 -13.95 -6.72 -1.58
CA LEU A 223 -14.72 -6.99 -2.80
C LEU A 223 -14.35 -8.36 -3.40
N LEU A 224 -13.06 -8.66 -3.49
CA LEU A 224 -12.59 -9.95 -3.99
C LEU A 224 -13.07 -11.10 -3.11
N TYR A 225 -12.95 -10.95 -1.78
CA TYR A 225 -13.42 -11.93 -0.82
C TYR A 225 -14.92 -12.19 -0.96
N ALA A 226 -15.73 -11.14 -1.00
CA ALA A 226 -17.17 -11.26 -1.18
C ALA A 226 -17.57 -11.94 -2.50
N ASN A 227 -16.90 -11.60 -3.60
CA ASN A 227 -17.16 -12.23 -4.90
C ASN A 227 -16.81 -13.73 -4.89
N GLN A 228 -15.74 -14.11 -4.17
CA GLN A 228 -15.32 -15.51 -4.05
C GLN A 228 -16.26 -16.32 -3.16
N THR A 229 -16.71 -15.75 -2.04
CA THR A 229 -17.60 -16.43 -1.09
C THR A 229 -19.06 -16.37 -1.48
N LYS A 230 -19.44 -15.43 -2.37
CA LYS A 230 -20.83 -15.06 -2.67
C LYS A 230 -21.63 -14.76 -1.41
N ASP A 231 -20.96 -14.22 -0.39
CA ASP A 231 -21.53 -13.93 0.92
C ASP A 231 -21.86 -12.42 1.03
N PRO A 232 -23.15 -12.05 1.07
CA PRO A 232 -23.58 -10.66 1.23
C PRO A 232 -23.16 -10.04 2.57
N SER A 233 -22.89 -10.85 3.61
CA SER A 233 -22.48 -10.34 4.91
C SER A 233 -21.09 -9.69 4.84
N ALA A 234 -20.18 -10.25 4.05
CA ALA A 234 -18.85 -9.68 3.83
C ALA A 234 -18.90 -8.30 3.16
N LEU A 235 -19.88 -8.06 2.29
CA LEU A 235 -20.13 -6.75 1.67
C LEU A 235 -20.76 -5.78 2.66
N THR A 236 -21.57 -6.26 3.58
CA THR A 236 -22.15 -5.44 4.65
C THR A 236 -21.05 -4.93 5.60
N ASP A 237 -20.13 -5.80 6.00
CA ASP A 237 -18.94 -5.42 6.78
C ASP A 237 -18.09 -4.39 6.02
N MET A 238 -17.90 -4.58 4.71
CA MET A 238 -17.17 -3.64 3.85
C MET A 238 -17.83 -2.25 3.82
N ILE A 239 -19.14 -2.21 3.62
CA ILE A 239 -19.90 -0.95 3.61
C ILE A 239 -19.75 -0.25 4.95
N GLN A 240 -19.87 -0.98 6.06
CA GLN A 240 -19.75 -0.41 7.40
C GLN A 240 -18.36 0.18 7.66
N VAL A 241 -17.29 -0.56 7.31
CA VAL A 241 -15.91 -0.06 7.46
C VAL A 241 -15.68 1.18 6.59
N GLY A 242 -16.11 1.14 5.33
CA GLY A 242 -15.99 2.28 4.42
C GLY A 242 -16.75 3.52 4.93
N GLN A 243 -17.96 3.35 5.45
CA GLN A 243 -18.76 4.43 6.06
C GLN A 243 -18.08 5.03 7.29
N GLN A 244 -17.54 4.20 8.18
CA GLN A 244 -16.79 4.66 9.36
C GLN A 244 -15.55 5.47 8.97
N LEU A 245 -14.79 4.99 7.98
CA LEU A 245 -13.62 5.69 7.48
C LEU A 245 -14.02 7.03 6.84
N ALA A 246 -15.10 7.05 6.04
CA ALA A 246 -15.58 8.26 5.38
C ALA A 246 -16.13 9.29 6.39
N ALA A 247 -16.77 8.85 7.48
CA ALA A 247 -17.26 9.73 8.53
C ALA A 247 -16.12 10.46 9.28
N ASN A 248 -14.95 9.82 9.38
CA ASN A 248 -13.76 10.38 10.02
C ASN A 248 -12.85 11.15 9.05
N THR A 249 -13.29 11.31 7.79
CA THR A 249 -12.52 12.00 6.75
C THR A 249 -13.04 13.43 6.57
N PRO A 250 -12.16 14.46 6.56
CA PRO A 250 -12.57 15.83 6.29
C PRO A 250 -13.34 15.96 4.96
N PRO A 251 -14.41 16.77 4.87
CA PRO A 251 -15.20 16.92 3.64
C PRO A 251 -14.44 17.44 2.42
N ASP A 252 -13.33 18.14 2.67
CA ASP A 252 -12.42 18.74 1.68
C ASP A 252 -11.23 17.85 1.34
N ALA A 253 -11.17 16.63 1.90
CA ALA A 253 -10.13 15.67 1.58
C ALA A 253 -10.21 15.25 0.10
N ASP A 254 -9.12 15.45 -0.65
CA ASP A 254 -9.01 15.12 -2.08
C ASP A 254 -9.37 13.66 -2.41
N TYR A 255 -9.28 12.77 -1.43
CA TYR A 255 -9.53 11.34 -1.58
C TYR A 255 -10.93 10.89 -1.15
N LEU A 256 -11.77 11.78 -0.60
CA LEU A 256 -13.16 11.46 -0.27
C LEU A 256 -13.98 10.92 -1.46
N PRO A 257 -13.85 11.45 -2.70
CA PRO A 257 -14.54 10.89 -3.87
C PRO A 257 -14.19 9.42 -4.13
N MET A 258 -12.92 9.04 -3.92
CA MET A 258 -12.48 7.65 -4.06
C MET A 258 -13.15 6.78 -3.00
N MET A 259 -13.17 7.21 -1.73
CA MET A 259 -13.80 6.47 -0.64
C MET A 259 -15.30 6.23 -0.88
N LEU A 260 -16.03 7.26 -1.34
CA LEU A 260 -17.44 7.12 -1.69
C LEU A 260 -17.65 6.13 -2.84
N SER A 261 -16.79 6.15 -3.86
CA SER A 261 -16.82 5.20 -4.98
C SER A 261 -16.55 3.75 -4.52
N LEU A 262 -15.66 3.56 -3.54
CA LEU A 262 -15.39 2.26 -2.95
C LEU A 262 -16.58 1.72 -2.16
N ILE A 263 -17.24 2.55 -1.34
CA ILE A 263 -18.48 2.17 -0.63
C ILE A 263 -19.58 1.80 -1.64
N ALA A 264 -19.75 2.60 -2.70
CA ALA A 264 -20.70 2.32 -3.76
C ALA A 264 -20.44 0.96 -4.45
N SER A 265 -19.18 0.56 -4.58
CA SER A 265 -18.83 -0.76 -5.13
C SER A 265 -19.27 -1.91 -4.20
N GLY A 266 -19.21 -1.69 -2.88
CA GLY A 266 -19.74 -2.64 -1.89
C GLY A 266 -21.27 -2.80 -2.00
N TYR A 267 -22.01 -1.69 -2.09
CA TYR A 267 -23.45 -1.70 -2.34
C TYR A 267 -23.81 -2.37 -3.66
N MET A 268 -23.08 -2.08 -4.74
CA MET A 268 -23.29 -2.71 -6.04
C MET A 268 -23.08 -4.22 -5.99
N GLY A 269 -22.03 -4.68 -5.31
CA GLY A 269 -21.80 -6.11 -5.11
C GLY A 269 -22.95 -6.76 -4.34
N ARG A 270 -23.52 -6.06 -3.34
CA ARG A 270 -24.58 -6.61 -2.50
C ARG A 270 -25.88 -6.68 -3.28
N PHE A 271 -26.23 -5.61 -3.99
CA PHE A 271 -27.30 -5.60 -4.99
C PHE A 271 -27.18 -6.77 -5.99
N ALA A 272 -25.99 -7.03 -6.53
CA ALA A 272 -25.79 -8.13 -7.46
C ALA A 272 -26.05 -9.53 -6.87
N LEU A 273 -25.99 -9.68 -5.53
CA LEU A 273 -26.28 -10.93 -4.82
C LEU A 273 -27.71 -11.01 -4.29
N THR A 274 -28.31 -9.89 -3.87
CA THR A 274 -29.59 -9.85 -3.15
C THR A 274 -30.74 -9.27 -3.95
N ASP A 275 -30.47 -8.54 -5.04
CA ASP A 275 -31.43 -7.75 -5.81
C ASP A 275 -32.17 -6.68 -4.96
N ASP A 276 -31.50 -6.16 -3.93
CA ASP A 276 -32.05 -5.13 -3.04
C ASP A 276 -32.01 -3.73 -3.68
N GLU A 277 -33.18 -3.18 -4.02
CA GLU A 277 -33.28 -1.86 -4.66
C GLU A 277 -32.76 -0.72 -3.79
N ASP A 278 -32.79 -0.85 -2.46
CA ASP A 278 -32.25 0.18 -1.55
C ASP A 278 -30.72 0.30 -1.74
N ASP A 279 -30.04 -0.82 -1.97
CA ASP A 279 -28.60 -0.82 -2.28
C ASP A 279 -28.33 -0.08 -3.58
N LEU A 280 -29.13 -0.31 -4.62
CA LEU A 280 -28.99 0.40 -5.89
C LEU A 280 -29.15 1.90 -5.72
N GLN A 281 -30.13 2.35 -4.92
CA GLN A 281 -30.29 3.77 -4.62
C GLN A 281 -29.06 4.35 -3.91
N GLN A 282 -28.47 3.60 -2.97
CA GLN A 282 -27.23 4.00 -2.30
C GLN A 282 -26.05 4.09 -3.27
N VAL A 283 -25.91 3.14 -4.22
CA VAL A 283 -24.85 3.21 -5.26
C VAL A 283 -24.95 4.53 -6.03
N LEU A 284 -26.13 4.87 -6.53
CA LEU A 284 -26.34 6.07 -7.35
C LEU A 284 -26.08 7.33 -6.53
N GLN A 285 -26.60 7.41 -5.30
CA GLN A 285 -26.40 8.56 -4.42
C GLN A 285 -24.91 8.79 -4.09
N LEU A 286 -24.18 7.72 -3.77
CA LEU A 286 -22.77 7.80 -3.43
C LEU A 286 -21.90 8.18 -4.64
N GLN A 287 -22.18 7.63 -5.82
CA GLN A 287 -21.45 7.94 -7.04
C GLN A 287 -21.73 9.36 -7.54
N GLU A 288 -22.97 9.86 -7.42
CA GLU A 288 -23.30 11.25 -7.71
C GLU A 288 -22.59 12.22 -6.76
N ARG A 289 -22.56 11.90 -5.46
CA ARG A 289 -21.83 12.68 -4.46
C ARG A 289 -20.32 12.63 -4.69
N ALA A 290 -19.76 11.49 -5.07
CA ALA A 290 -18.35 11.38 -5.42
C ALA A 290 -18.01 12.30 -6.61
N LEU A 291 -18.83 12.25 -7.66
CA LEU A 291 -18.65 13.06 -8.86
C LEU A 291 -18.75 14.56 -8.58
N SER A 292 -19.66 14.99 -7.69
CA SER A 292 -19.83 16.42 -7.36
C SER A 292 -18.65 17.01 -6.56
N LEU A 293 -17.89 16.17 -5.88
CA LEU A 293 -16.70 16.54 -5.12
C LEU A 293 -15.41 16.52 -5.95
N CYS A 294 -15.43 15.95 -7.15
CA CYS A 294 -14.24 15.87 -7.99
C CYS A 294 -13.88 17.22 -8.62
N GLN A 295 -12.59 17.58 -8.60
CA GLN A 295 -12.08 18.69 -9.39
C GLN A 295 -12.21 18.39 -10.89
N ALA A 296 -12.62 19.38 -11.67
CA ALA A 296 -12.75 19.26 -13.13
C ALA A 296 -11.41 18.91 -13.80
N GLY A 297 -11.44 17.93 -14.70
CA GLY A 297 -10.28 17.41 -15.42
C GLY A 297 -9.40 16.45 -14.59
N SER A 298 -9.73 16.20 -13.32
CA SER A 298 -8.95 15.29 -12.48
C SER A 298 -9.10 13.83 -12.90
N PHE A 299 -8.08 13.03 -12.61
CA PHE A 299 -8.13 11.58 -12.79
C PHE A 299 -9.27 10.92 -11.99
N TYR A 300 -9.61 11.47 -10.83
CA TYR A 300 -10.74 11.00 -10.03
C TYR A 300 -12.10 11.32 -10.67
N GLN A 301 -12.23 12.48 -11.32
CA GLN A 301 -13.44 12.78 -12.09
C GLN A 301 -13.65 11.75 -13.19
N MET A 302 -12.59 11.42 -13.95
CA MET A 302 -12.63 10.38 -14.98
C MET A 302 -13.13 9.04 -14.41
N GLN A 303 -12.60 8.60 -13.27
CA GLN A 303 -13.04 7.35 -12.63
C GLN A 303 -14.49 7.42 -12.13
N CYS A 304 -14.91 8.52 -11.49
CA CYS A 304 -16.28 8.66 -10.99
C CYS A 304 -17.30 8.68 -12.14
N LEU A 305 -16.99 9.37 -13.24
CA LEU A 305 -17.79 9.35 -14.46
C LEU A 305 -17.94 7.95 -15.03
N TYR A 306 -16.83 7.21 -15.13
CA TYR A 306 -16.87 5.82 -15.60
C TYR A 306 -17.68 4.92 -14.68
N ASN A 307 -17.45 4.98 -13.37
CA ASN A 307 -18.14 4.15 -12.39
C ASN A 307 -19.66 4.40 -12.41
N LEU A 308 -20.10 5.66 -12.42
CA LEU A 308 -21.53 6.00 -12.52
C LEU A 308 -22.15 5.61 -13.86
N GLY A 309 -21.43 5.87 -14.96
CA GLY A 309 -21.87 5.49 -16.30
C GLY A 309 -22.02 3.97 -16.45
N SER A 310 -21.05 3.20 -15.94
CA SER A 310 -21.05 1.74 -15.94
C SER A 310 -22.14 1.17 -15.03
N THR A 311 -22.34 1.73 -13.83
CA THR A 311 -23.46 1.37 -12.94
C THR A 311 -24.79 1.49 -13.68
N LEU A 312 -25.07 2.68 -14.24
CA LEU A 312 -26.32 2.93 -14.96
C LEU A 312 -26.48 2.01 -16.17
N PHE A 313 -25.38 1.68 -16.86
CA PHE A 313 -25.40 0.71 -17.94
C PHE A 313 -25.82 -0.67 -17.43
N HIS A 314 -25.22 -1.19 -16.36
CA HIS A 314 -25.54 -2.52 -15.84
C HIS A 314 -26.95 -2.62 -15.29
N VAL A 315 -27.47 -1.58 -14.64
CA VAL A 315 -28.81 -1.57 -14.03
C VAL A 315 -29.93 -1.10 -14.97
N ARG A 316 -29.63 -0.79 -16.24
CA ARG A 316 -30.58 -0.25 -17.23
C ARG A 316 -31.84 -1.08 -17.43
N ASN A 317 -31.77 -2.39 -17.13
CA ASN A 317 -32.89 -3.31 -17.25
C ASN A 317 -33.78 -3.27 -15.99
N ALA A 318 -33.17 -3.17 -14.80
CA ALA A 318 -33.90 -2.94 -13.56
C ALA A 318 -34.61 -1.58 -13.59
N LEU A 319 -33.97 -0.56 -14.19
CA LEU A 319 -34.53 0.79 -14.35
C LEU A 319 -35.26 0.98 -15.69
N ALA A 320 -35.87 -0.06 -16.28
CA ALA A 320 -36.48 0.02 -17.61
C ALA A 320 -37.58 1.09 -17.74
N HIS A 321 -38.20 1.51 -16.64
CA HIS A 321 -39.19 2.59 -16.61
C HIS A 321 -38.59 3.98 -16.86
N ASP A 322 -37.30 4.18 -16.58
CA ASP A 322 -36.60 5.42 -16.90
C ASP A 322 -35.91 5.29 -18.27
N GLN A 323 -36.58 5.84 -19.27
CA GLN A 323 -36.10 5.85 -20.66
C GLN A 323 -34.77 6.60 -20.85
N ASN A 324 -34.38 7.43 -19.89
CA ASN A 324 -33.15 8.23 -19.98
C ASN A 324 -31.93 7.58 -19.33
N VAL A 325 -32.05 6.45 -18.63
CA VAL A 325 -30.91 5.80 -17.96
C VAL A 325 -29.79 5.48 -18.93
N VAL A 326 -30.13 4.93 -20.11
CA VAL A 326 -29.15 4.60 -21.15
C VAL A 326 -28.52 5.87 -21.74
N ASN A 327 -29.32 6.93 -21.95
CA ASN A 327 -28.81 8.22 -22.43
C ASN A 327 -27.82 8.83 -21.44
N ARG A 328 -28.15 8.80 -20.15
CA ARG A 328 -27.30 9.29 -19.07
C ARG A 328 -26.02 8.47 -18.93
N SER A 329 -26.13 7.14 -19.01
CA SER A 329 -24.98 6.23 -19.01
C SER A 329 -24.00 6.55 -20.13
N VAL A 330 -24.49 6.62 -21.39
CA VAL A 330 -23.64 6.94 -22.54
C VAL A 330 -22.95 8.29 -22.36
N LYS A 331 -23.70 9.34 -21.96
CA LYS A 331 -23.12 10.67 -21.75
C LYS A 331 -21.99 10.68 -20.71
N LEU A 332 -22.16 9.97 -19.60
CA LEU A 332 -21.13 9.88 -18.56
C LEU A 332 -19.90 9.09 -19.04
N LEU A 333 -20.12 7.98 -19.77
CA LEU A 333 -19.06 7.18 -20.35
C LEU A 333 -18.28 7.95 -21.43
N GLU A 334 -18.95 8.77 -22.24
CA GLU A 334 -18.29 9.66 -23.20
C GLU A 334 -17.39 10.68 -22.51
N GLN A 335 -17.87 11.29 -21.42
CA GLN A 335 -17.08 12.22 -20.61
C GLN A 335 -15.87 11.54 -19.97
N ALA A 336 -16.04 10.31 -19.45
CA ALA A 336 -14.94 9.53 -18.90
C ALA A 336 -13.89 9.20 -19.97
N VAL A 337 -14.34 8.76 -21.16
CA VAL A 337 -13.44 8.42 -22.27
C VAL A 337 -12.71 9.66 -22.81
N ALA A 338 -13.33 10.84 -22.78
CA ALA A 338 -12.70 12.09 -23.19
C ALA A 338 -11.53 12.51 -22.26
N LEU A 339 -11.56 12.10 -21.00
CA LEU A 339 -10.52 12.39 -20.00
C LEU A 339 -9.41 11.31 -19.94
N LEU A 340 -9.50 10.24 -20.74
CA LEU A 340 -8.53 9.14 -20.70
C LEU A 340 -7.12 9.56 -21.15
N PRO A 341 -6.09 9.34 -20.32
CA PRO A 341 -4.70 9.42 -20.76
C PRO A 341 -4.41 8.43 -21.90
N PRO A 342 -3.49 8.75 -22.84
CA PRO A 342 -3.12 7.84 -23.93
C PRO A 342 -2.63 6.48 -23.43
N ASP A 343 -1.77 6.47 -22.42
CA ASP A 343 -1.09 5.27 -21.90
C ASP A 343 -1.83 4.62 -20.72
N PHE A 344 -3.13 4.88 -20.56
CA PHE A 344 -3.89 4.34 -19.44
C PHE A 344 -4.12 2.82 -19.60
N HIS A 345 -3.67 2.03 -18.64
CA HIS A 345 -3.69 0.56 -18.69
C HIS A 345 -5.09 -0.08 -18.82
N LEU A 346 -6.18 0.60 -18.39
CA LEU A 346 -7.56 0.12 -18.55
C LEU A 346 -8.33 0.84 -19.68
N ARG A 347 -7.61 1.48 -20.62
CA ARG A 347 -8.22 2.21 -21.74
C ARG A 347 -9.19 1.33 -22.54
N SER A 348 -8.84 0.07 -22.76
CA SER A 348 -9.68 -0.87 -23.50
C SER A 348 -11.01 -1.15 -22.81
N THR A 349 -11.00 -1.30 -21.48
CA THR A 349 -12.20 -1.49 -20.67
C THR A 349 -13.12 -0.27 -20.78
N TYR A 350 -12.60 0.95 -20.66
CA TYR A 350 -13.41 2.17 -20.71
C TYR A 350 -14.09 2.35 -22.07
N ILE A 351 -13.32 2.16 -23.15
CA ILE A 351 -13.82 2.28 -24.53
C ILE A 351 -14.82 1.15 -24.85
N GLY A 352 -14.55 -0.08 -24.38
CA GLY A 352 -15.43 -1.23 -24.56
C GLY A 352 -16.80 -1.02 -23.91
N THR A 353 -16.83 -0.59 -22.65
CA THR A 353 -18.07 -0.30 -21.94
C THR A 353 -18.88 0.81 -22.62
N LEU A 354 -18.22 1.85 -23.16
CA LEU A 354 -18.89 2.88 -23.95
C LEU A 354 -19.49 2.31 -25.24
N ALA A 355 -18.76 1.47 -25.96
CA ALA A 355 -19.27 0.83 -27.16
C ALA A 355 -20.50 -0.04 -26.88
N ASP A 356 -20.50 -0.77 -25.76
CA ASP A 356 -21.64 -1.59 -25.35
C ASP A 356 -22.86 -0.74 -24.93
N ALA A 357 -22.62 0.39 -24.26
CA ALA A 357 -23.69 1.34 -23.93
C ALA A 357 -24.31 2.00 -25.18
N LEU A 358 -23.49 2.36 -26.17
CA LEU A 358 -23.97 2.87 -27.46
C LEU A 358 -24.77 1.82 -28.23
N GLN A 359 -24.29 0.57 -28.26
CA GLN A 359 -25.01 -0.55 -28.85
C GLN A 359 -26.39 -0.75 -28.18
N ALA A 360 -26.45 -0.71 -26.85
CA ALA A 360 -27.71 -0.81 -26.13
C ALA A 360 -28.66 0.38 -26.39
N ARG A 361 -28.11 1.59 -26.63
CA ARG A 361 -28.93 2.76 -27.02
C ARG A 361 -29.47 2.61 -28.45
N PHE A 362 -28.66 2.09 -29.37
CA PHE A 362 -29.10 1.74 -30.72
C PHE A 362 -30.24 0.72 -30.69
N GLU A 363 -30.11 -0.36 -29.92
CA GLU A 363 -31.15 -1.39 -29.82
C GLU A 363 -32.51 -0.85 -29.33
N ARG A 364 -32.52 0.25 -28.58
CA ARG A 364 -33.75 0.91 -28.09
C ARG A 364 -34.28 2.01 -29.03
N THR A 365 -33.41 2.67 -29.77
CA THR A 365 -33.76 3.91 -30.52
C THR A 365 -33.64 3.77 -32.04
N GLU A 366 -33.03 2.67 -32.51
CA GLU A 366 -32.64 2.43 -33.91
C GLU A 366 -31.74 3.52 -34.51
N ASN A 367 -31.05 4.30 -33.67
CA ASN A 367 -30.16 5.37 -34.11
C ASN A 367 -28.84 4.82 -34.68
N LEU A 368 -28.73 4.82 -36.02
CA LEU A 368 -27.56 4.29 -36.74
C LEU A 368 -26.23 4.96 -36.37
N VAL A 369 -26.23 6.22 -35.91
CA VAL A 369 -25.02 6.93 -35.48
C VAL A 369 -24.36 6.23 -34.29
N ASP A 370 -25.18 5.71 -33.37
CA ASP A 370 -24.67 4.99 -32.19
C ASP A 370 -24.02 3.66 -32.58
N LEU A 371 -24.61 2.96 -33.55
CA LEU A 371 -24.08 1.70 -34.06
C LEU A 371 -22.74 1.90 -34.79
N GLU A 372 -22.65 2.91 -35.66
CA GLU A 372 -21.41 3.27 -36.34
C GLU A 372 -20.32 3.63 -35.34
N ARG A 373 -20.66 4.47 -34.35
CA ARG A 373 -19.71 4.87 -33.31
C ARG A 373 -19.24 3.70 -32.44
N ALA A 374 -20.14 2.79 -32.07
CA ALA A 374 -19.78 1.58 -31.32
C ALA A 374 -18.78 0.71 -32.11
N ARG A 375 -18.98 0.57 -33.43
CA ARG A 375 -18.05 -0.17 -34.31
C ARG A 375 -16.69 0.50 -34.42
N GLU A 376 -16.65 1.83 -34.59
CA GLU A 376 -15.40 2.59 -34.60
C GLU A 376 -14.61 2.43 -33.31
N LEU A 377 -15.29 2.45 -32.16
CA LEU A 377 -14.65 2.28 -30.86
C LEU A 377 -14.09 0.87 -30.70
N ARG A 378 -14.84 -0.17 -31.12
CA ARG A 378 -14.36 -1.56 -31.09
C ARG A 378 -13.17 -1.79 -32.02
N ALA A 379 -13.16 -1.19 -33.20
CA ALA A 379 -12.03 -1.27 -34.13
C ALA A 379 -10.73 -0.64 -33.58
N LYS A 380 -10.81 0.24 -32.57
CA LYS A 380 -9.64 0.80 -31.87
C LYS A 380 -9.11 -0.10 -30.74
N LEU A 381 -9.82 -1.19 -30.43
CA LEU A 381 -9.45 -2.15 -29.39
C LEU A 381 -8.78 -3.41 -29.96
N GLU A 382 -8.91 -3.64 -31.27
CA GLU A 382 -8.20 -4.65 -32.06
C GLU A 382 -6.83 -4.12 -32.50
#